data_AF-A0A060I7S9-F1
#
_entry.id   AF-A0A060I7S9-F1
#
_cell.length_a   1.000
_cell.length_b   1.000
_cell.length_c   1.000
_cell.angle_alpha   90.00
_cell.angle_beta   90.00
_cell.angle_gamma   90.00
#
_symmetry.space_group_name_H-M   'P 1'
#
loop_
_entity.id
_entity.type
_entity.pdbx_description
1 polymer ?
#
loop_
_entity_poly.entity_id
_entity_poly.type
_entity_poly.pdbx_seq_one_letter_code
_entity_poly.pdbx_strand_id
1 'polypeptide(L)' 'MSENFSAKETFAIYGESATTIIYVRDGYATEEKTFPTMRDAIDYLKAFDPIPLGIDLHIRAHGRDIPFNRDNIAKLMREP' A
#
# COMPACT_ATOMS: atom_id res chain seq x y z
N MET A 1 -0.67 -8.50 20.01
CA MET A 1 -0.68 -9.70 19.14
C MET A 1 -1.25 -9.31 17.78
N SER A 2 -0.41 -9.28 16.75
CA SER A 2 -0.78 -9.40 15.33
C SER A 2 0.49 -9.74 14.56
N GLU A 3 1.06 -10.91 14.86
CA GLU A 3 2.27 -11.45 14.22
C GLU A 3 1.97 -12.18 12.90
N ASN A 4 0.75 -12.09 12.36
CA ASN A 4 0.35 -12.77 11.12
C ASN A 4 0.00 -11.79 10.00
N PHE A 5 0.78 -10.72 9.81
CA PHE A 5 0.71 -10.00 8.54
C PHE A 5 1.64 -10.69 7.53
N SER A 6 1.04 -11.46 6.63
CA SER A 6 1.71 -12.13 5.53
C SER A 6 1.43 -11.35 4.25
N ALA A 7 2.47 -10.76 3.67
CA ALA A 7 2.36 -10.03 2.41
C ALA A 7 1.80 -10.95 1.31
N LYS A 8 2.22 -12.22 1.28
CA LYS A 8 1.79 -13.21 0.30
C LYS A 8 0.31 -13.49 0.36
N GLU A 9 -0.23 -13.69 1.56
CA GLU A 9 -1.67 -13.89 1.75
C GLU A 9 -2.43 -12.61 1.41
N THR A 10 -1.88 -11.45 1.75
CA THR A 10 -2.48 -10.16 1.41
C THR A 10 -2.55 -9.96 -0.10
N PHE A 11 -1.50 -10.29 -0.87
CA PHE A 11 -1.55 -10.25 -2.33
C PHE A 11 -2.44 -11.34 -2.93
N ALA A 12 -2.61 -12.49 -2.28
CA ALA A 12 -3.52 -13.52 -2.74
C ALA A 12 -4.99 -13.09 -2.58
N ILE A 13 -5.32 -12.36 -1.52
CA ILE A 13 -6.69 -11.91 -1.22
C ILE A 13 -7.01 -10.58 -1.93
N TYR A 14 -6.06 -9.64 -1.92
CA TYR A 14 -6.28 -8.25 -2.32
C TYR A 14 -5.44 -7.82 -3.53
N GLY A 15 -4.63 -8.70 -4.11
CA GLY A 15 -3.69 -8.34 -5.18
C GLY A 15 -4.34 -7.66 -6.38
N GLU A 16 -5.58 -8.06 -6.72
CA GLU A 16 -6.38 -7.51 -7.82
C GLU A 16 -7.38 -6.43 -7.37
N SER A 17 -7.36 -6.04 -6.09
CA SER A 17 -8.26 -5.02 -5.56
C SER A 17 -7.73 -3.62 -5.87
N ALA A 18 -8.66 -2.74 -6.24
CA ALA A 18 -8.36 -1.32 -6.44
C ALA A 18 -7.78 -0.74 -5.15
N THR A 19 -6.68 -0.01 -5.30
CA THR A 19 -5.86 0.42 -4.17
C THR A 19 -5.51 1.88 -4.33
N THR A 20 -5.78 2.67 -3.29
CA THR A 20 -5.41 4.08 -3.23
C THR A 20 -4.24 4.23 -2.28
N ILE A 21 -3.16 4.84 -2.74
CA ILE A 21 -2.05 5.24 -1.88
C ILE A 21 -2.22 6.71 -1.51
N ILE A 22 -1.97 7.02 -0.24
CA ILE A 22 -1.94 8.37 0.28
C ILE A 22 -0.56 8.56 0.88
N TYR A 23 0.23 9.49 0.35
CA TYR A 23 1.57 9.72 0.84
C TYR A 23 1.89 11.20 1.00
N VAL A 24 2.75 11.51 1.96
CA VAL A 24 3.23 12.86 2.24
C VAL A 24 4.61 13.02 1.63
N ARG A 25 4.71 13.93 0.65
CA ARG A 25 5.97 14.29 0.00
C ARG A 25 6.67 15.41 0.78
N ASP A 26 7.99 15.52 0.59
CA ASP A 26 8.81 16.57 1.20
C ASP A 26 8.18 17.96 0.92
N GLY A 27 7.88 18.71 1.99
CA GLY A 27 7.10 19.95 1.91
C GLY A 27 5.63 19.87 2.39
N TYR A 28 5.22 18.79 3.08
CA TYR A 28 3.89 18.59 3.70
C TYR A 28 2.71 18.45 2.73
N ALA A 29 2.97 18.30 1.43
CA ALA A 29 1.92 18.03 0.46
C ALA A 29 1.48 16.56 0.54
N THR A 30 0.19 16.32 0.78
CA THR A 30 -0.42 15.00 0.68
C THR A 30 -0.83 14.74 -0.77
N GLU A 31 -0.27 13.69 -1.37
CA GLU A 31 -0.68 13.19 -2.68
C GLU A 31 -1.49 11.91 -2.51
N GLU A 32 -2.60 11.81 -3.24
CA GLU A 32 -3.41 10.61 -3.34
C GLU A 32 -3.32 10.07 -4.77
N LYS A 33 -3.13 8.76 -4.91
CA LYS A 33 -3.12 8.10 -6.21
C LYS A 33 -3.84 6.76 -6.15
N THR A 34 -4.82 6.58 -7.02
CA THR A 34 -5.57 5.31 -7.14
C THR A 34 -5.01 4.48 -8.27
N PHE A 35 -4.86 3.19 -7.98
CA PHE A 35 -4.40 2.17 -8.90
C PHE A 35 -5.46 1.08 -9.08
N PRO A 36 -5.53 0.46 -10.27
CA PRO A 36 -6.50 -0.59 -10.54
C PRO A 36 -6.24 -1.85 -9.71
N THR A 37 -4.98 -2.09 -9.30
CA THR A 37 -4.60 -3.26 -8.50
C THR A 37 -3.63 -2.87 -7.39
N MET A 38 -3.65 -3.63 -6.30
CA MET A 38 -2.70 -3.49 -5.20
C MET A 38 -1.27 -3.73 -5.67
N ARG A 39 -1.06 -4.67 -6.60
CA ARG A 39 0.27 -4.95 -7.16
C ARG A 39 0.86 -3.74 -7.87
N ASP A 40 0.06 -3.05 -8.69
CA ASP A 40 0.50 -1.84 -9.39
C ASP A 40 0.82 -0.70 -8.41
N ALA A 41 0.00 -0.55 -7.36
CA ALA A 41 0.28 0.39 -6.27
C ALA A 41 1.61 0.08 -5.55
N ILE A 42 1.86 -1.19 -5.21
CA ILE A 42 3.11 -1.57 -4.54
C ILE A 42 4.31 -1.46 -5.48
N ASP A 43 4.18 -1.83 -6.75
CA ASP A 43 5.26 -1.67 -7.75
C ASP A 43 5.62 -0.20 -7.93
N TYR A 44 4.61 0.67 -8.02
CA TYR A 44 4.81 2.12 -8.03
C TYR A 44 5.57 2.61 -6.79
N LEU A 45 5.22 2.12 -5.60
CA LEU A 45 5.92 2.45 -4.37
C LEU A 45 7.35 1.90 -4.33
N LYS A 46 7.60 0.70 -4.87
CA LYS A 46 8.95 0.12 -5.00
C LYS A 46 9.84 0.99 -5.90
N ALA A 47 9.27 1.59 -6.94
CA ALA A 47 9.94 2.53 -7.83
C ALA A 47 10.03 3.97 -7.26
N PHE A 48 9.32 4.26 -6.17
CA PHE A 48 9.26 5.59 -5.56
C PHE A 48 10.44 5.80 -4.61
N ASP A 49 11.51 6.43 -5.11
CA ASP A 49 12.67 6.84 -4.32
C ASP A 49 12.80 8.38 -4.30
N PRO A 50 12.89 9.02 -3.11
CA PRO A 50 12.93 8.43 -1.77
C PRO A 50 11.56 8.00 -1.23
N ILE A 51 11.55 7.04 -0.31
CA ILE A 51 10.34 6.57 0.38
C ILE A 51 9.69 7.75 1.14
N PRO A 52 8.39 8.02 0.94
CA PRO A 52 7.69 9.12 1.59
C PRO A 52 7.70 9.01 3.12
N LEU A 53 7.67 10.16 3.79
CA LEU A 53 7.76 10.26 5.27
C LEU A 53 6.51 9.69 5.96
N GLY A 54 5.34 9.90 5.35
CA GLY A 54 4.07 9.31 5.74
C GLY A 54 3.45 8.61 4.54
N ILE A 55 3.03 7.36 4.72
CA ILE A 55 2.33 6.60 3.70
C ILE A 55 1.26 5.74 4.33
N ASP A 56 0.07 5.79 3.73
CA ASP A 56 -1.06 4.93 4.01
C ASP A 56 -1.58 4.34 2.69
N LEU A 57 -2.12 3.14 2.76
CA LEU A 57 -2.61 2.41 1.61
C LEU A 57 -4.00 1.89 1.92
N HIS A 58 -4.96 2.33 1.13
CA HIS A 58 -6.37 2.04 1.26
C HIS A 58 -6.79 1.05 0.17
N ILE A 59 -7.04 -0.20 0.56
CA ILE A 59 -7.54 -1.22 -0.36
C ILE A 59 -9.07 -1.19 -0.36
N ARG A 60 -9.66 -1.04 -1.54
CA ARG A 60 -11.10 -1.20 -1.72
C ARG A 60 -11.40 -2.65 -2.12
N ALA A 61 -11.82 -3.45 -1.16
CA ALA A 61 -12.19 -4.85 -1.37
C ALA A 61 -13.59 -5.12 -0.81
N HIS A 62 -14.46 -5.80 -1.58
CA HIS A 62 -15.82 -6.17 -1.17
C HIS A 62 -16.66 -5.00 -0.61
N GLY A 63 -16.52 -3.80 -1.17
CA GLY A 63 -17.23 -2.60 -0.71
C GLY A 63 -16.73 -2.04 0.63
N ARG A 64 -15.61 -2.55 1.15
CA ARG A 64 -14.94 -2.05 2.35
C ARG A 64 -13.62 -1.39 1.98
N ASP A 65 -13.28 -0.37 2.75
CA ASP A 65 -11.97 0.26 2.75
C ASP A 65 -11.12 -0.39 3.85
N ILE A 66 -9.95 -0.90 3.47
CA ILE A 66 -9.02 -1.58 4.38
C ILE A 66 -7.72 -0.77 4.41
N PRO A 67 -7.45 -0.01 5.49
CA PRO A 67 -6.24 0.78 5.61
C PRO A 67 -5.03 -0.09 5.99
N PHE A 68 -3.90 0.19 5.36
CA PHE A 68 -2.60 -0.42 5.62
C PHE A 68 -1.60 0.65 6.03
N ASN A 69 -1.04 0.46 7.22
CA ASN A 69 -0.02 1.36 7.74
C ASN A 69 1.35 1.14 7.05
N ARG A 70 2.25 2.09 7.28
CA ARG A 70 3.63 2.06 6.77
C ARG A 70 4.39 0.76 7.03
N ASP A 71 4.20 0.11 8.18
CA ASP A 71 4.90 -1.15 8.51
C ASP A 71 4.44 -2.31 7.62
N ASN A 72 3.13 -2.44 7.42
CA ASN A 72 2.56 -3.43 6.51
C ASN A 72 2.96 -3.16 5.06
N ILE A 73 2.97 -1.89 4.64
CA ILE A 73 3.43 -1.49 3.31
C ILE A 73 4.90 -1.85 3.11
N ALA A 74 5.77 -1.57 4.10
CA ALA A 74 7.18 -1.94 4.03
C ALA A 74 7.38 -3.46 3.89
N LYS A 75 6.53 -4.28 4.53
CA LYS A 75 6.52 -5.75 4.36
C LYS A 75 6.07 -6.15 2.96
N LEU A 76 5.05 -5.52 2.40
CA LEU A 76 4.57 -5.75 1.01
C LEU A 76 5.64 -5.39 -0.03
N MET A 77 6.37 -4.31 0.19
CA MET A 77 7.47 -3.89 -0.68
C MET A 77 8.69 -4.84 -0.59
N ARG A 78 8.86 -5.56 0.52
CA ARG A 78 9.94 -6.55 0.70
C ARG A 78 9.63 -7.92 0.11
N GLU A 79 8.38 -8.19 -0.27
CA GLU A 79 8.02 -9.47 -0.85
C GLU A 79 8.50 -9.58 -2.31
N PRO A 80 9.18 -10.70 -2.67
CA PRO A 80 9.72 -10.92 -4.02
C PRO A 80 8.66 -11.21 -5.07
#